data_AF-A0A520Y0X5-F1
#
_entry.id   AF-A0A520Y0X5-F1
#
_cell.length_a   1.000
_cell.length_b   1.000
_cell.length_c   1.000
_cell.angle_alpha   90.00
_cell.angle_beta   90.00
_cell.angle_gamma   90.00
#
_symmetry.space_group_name_H-M   'P 1'
#
loop_
_entity.id
_entity.type
_entity.pdbx_description
1 polymer ?
#
loop_
_entity_poly.entity_id
_entity_poly.type
_entity_poly.pdbx_seq_one_letter_code
_entity_poly.pdbx_strand_id
1 'polypeptide(L)'
;MNPSRTLASRFRTQRTDRIRLEETEVLSLFEIHLDPPTVVEIVVEQCRHDVEEGLVLQTNGASLTPITADAATTSATFSRVELAADFLLEPIEINVAGDTRTLLSLWNFWRWDDADHAWTGNSGIVAEELPAPEGALHRVRMWCSDGLGNPTFDDMVAVVTIGPA
;
A
#
# COMPACT_ATOMS: atom_id res chain seq x y z
N MET A 1 2.51 23.33 -15.29
CA MET A 1 3.02 22.61 -14.10
C MET A 1 4.53 22.43 -14.27
N ASN A 2 5.36 22.79 -13.29
CA ASN A 2 6.82 22.61 -13.43
C ASN A 2 7.17 21.14 -13.08
N PRO A 3 7.62 20.31 -14.04
CA PRO A 3 7.85 18.89 -13.81
C PRO A 3 8.88 18.63 -12.70
N SER A 4 9.79 19.58 -12.43
CA SER A 4 10.78 19.47 -11.35
C SER A 4 10.23 19.45 -9.92
N ARG A 5 8.91 19.57 -9.72
CA ARG A 5 8.28 19.60 -8.38
C ARG A 5 7.58 18.32 -7.94
N THR A 6 7.18 17.44 -8.87
CA THR A 6 6.41 16.24 -8.51
C THR A 6 7.29 15.14 -7.91
N LEU A 7 6.69 14.23 -7.12
CA LEU A 7 7.38 13.04 -6.62
C LEU A 7 7.95 12.19 -7.76
N ALA A 8 7.19 12.02 -8.84
CA ALA A 8 7.60 11.37 -10.09
C ALA A 8 8.95 11.84 -10.61
N SER A 9 9.13 13.16 -10.71
CA SER A 9 10.39 13.71 -11.20
C SER A 9 11.52 13.48 -10.22
N ARG A 10 11.26 13.50 -8.91
CA ARG A 10 12.30 13.29 -7.88
C ARG A 10 12.78 11.84 -7.86
N PHE A 11 11.87 10.87 -7.78
CA PHE A 11 12.22 9.45 -7.84
C PHE A 11 12.96 9.11 -9.13
N ARG A 12 12.49 9.62 -10.28
CA ARG A 12 13.14 9.39 -11.59
C ARG A 12 14.53 10.00 -11.67
N THR A 13 14.72 11.21 -11.14
CA THR A 13 16.03 11.90 -11.15
C THR A 13 17.04 11.16 -10.28
N GLN A 14 16.61 10.69 -9.12
CA GLN A 14 17.48 9.99 -8.17
C GLN A 14 17.63 8.48 -8.48
N ARG A 15 16.77 7.93 -9.36
CA ARG A 15 16.75 6.51 -9.76
C ARG A 15 16.66 5.56 -8.57
N THR A 16 15.76 5.89 -7.65
CA THR A 16 15.53 5.17 -6.41
C THR A 16 14.04 5.17 -6.10
N ASP A 17 13.63 4.20 -5.30
CA ASP A 17 12.34 4.05 -4.65
C ASP A 17 12.25 4.83 -3.33
N ARG A 18 13.35 5.46 -2.88
CA ARG A 18 13.40 6.21 -1.62
C ARG A 18 14.05 7.57 -1.82
N ILE A 19 13.35 8.62 -1.41
CA ILE A 19 13.89 9.98 -1.41
C ILE A 19 13.73 10.61 -0.04
N ARG A 20 14.56 11.59 0.25
CA ARG A 20 14.40 12.43 1.44
C ARG A 20 13.76 13.76 1.06
N LEU A 21 12.64 14.08 1.70
CA LEU A 21 12.01 15.40 1.66
C LEU A 21 12.22 16.06 3.02
N GLU A 22 13.14 17.02 3.08
CA GLU A 22 13.57 17.64 4.35
C GLU A 22 14.07 16.57 5.34
N GLU A 23 13.33 16.33 6.43
CA GLU A 23 13.67 15.32 7.44
C GLU A 23 12.96 13.98 7.24
N THR A 24 12.02 13.91 6.30
CA THR A 24 11.13 12.76 6.09
C THR A 24 11.63 11.86 4.97
N GLU A 25 11.68 10.54 5.22
CA GLU A 25 11.88 9.54 4.18
C GLU A 25 10.57 9.26 3.47
N VAL A 26 10.59 9.30 2.14
CA VAL A 26 9.43 9.06 1.28
C VAL A 26 9.75 7.91 0.34
N LEU A 27 8.86 6.93 0.33
CA LEU A 27 8.95 5.70 -0.43
C LEU A 27 8.02 5.77 -1.65
N SER A 28 8.44 5.23 -2.79
CA SER A 28 7.54 5.00 -3.93
C SER A 28 6.80 3.66 -3.83
N LEU A 29 7.31 2.75 -3.01
CA LEU A 29 6.73 1.48 -2.60
C LEU A 29 7.30 1.08 -1.24
N PHE A 30 6.49 0.43 -0.41
CA PHE A 30 6.91 -0.15 0.85
C PHE A 30 7.10 -1.65 0.68
N GLU A 31 8.16 -2.20 1.26
CA GLU A 31 8.53 -3.61 1.10
C GLU A 31 8.83 -4.26 2.44
N ILE A 32 8.27 -5.46 2.64
CA ILE A 32 8.52 -6.28 3.82
C ILE A 32 8.62 -7.76 3.45
N HIS A 33 9.54 -8.47 4.11
CA HIS A 33 9.62 -9.91 3.96
C HIS A 33 8.64 -10.59 4.91
N LEU A 34 7.85 -11.52 4.38
CA LEU A 34 6.93 -12.36 5.13
C LEU A 34 7.43 -13.80 5.14
N ASP A 35 7.08 -14.53 6.19
CA ASP A 35 7.23 -15.97 6.30
C ASP A 35 5.82 -16.61 6.28
N PRO A 36 5.28 -16.93 5.08
CA PRO A 36 3.95 -17.50 4.95
C PRO A 36 3.78 -18.84 5.70
N PRO A 37 2.56 -19.20 6.11
CA PRO A 37 1.32 -18.44 5.92
C PRO A 37 1.22 -17.24 6.87
N THR A 38 0.71 -16.12 6.36
CA THR A 38 0.60 -14.85 7.10
C THR A 38 -0.70 -14.16 6.70
N VAL A 39 -1.34 -13.45 7.63
CA VAL A 39 -2.48 -12.57 7.33
C VAL A 39 -2.03 -11.12 7.35
N VAL A 40 -2.47 -10.38 6.34
CA VAL A 40 -2.30 -8.94 6.21
C VAL A 40 -3.67 -8.29 6.36
N GLU A 41 -3.88 -7.60 7.46
CA GLU A 41 -5.07 -6.78 7.69
C GLU A 41 -4.79 -5.33 7.26
N ILE A 42 -5.73 -4.74 6.54
CA ILE A 42 -5.65 -3.36 6.04
C ILE A 42 -6.88 -2.59 6.51
N VAL A 43 -6.62 -1.44 7.12
CA VAL A 43 -7.64 -0.49 7.55
C VAL A 43 -7.32 0.87 6.93
N VAL A 44 -8.28 1.49 6.22
CA VAL A 44 -8.15 2.87 5.77
C VAL A 44 -8.72 3.79 6.83
N GLU A 45 -7.86 4.62 7.43
CA GLU A 45 -8.24 5.61 8.44
C GLU A 45 -8.73 6.91 7.80
N GLN A 46 -8.21 7.24 6.61
CA GLN A 46 -8.54 8.46 5.88
C GLN A 46 -8.37 8.23 4.37
N CYS A 47 -9.29 8.78 3.58
CA CYS A 47 -9.19 8.91 2.14
C CYS A 47 -9.97 10.16 1.69
N ARG A 48 -9.68 10.63 0.48
CA ARG A 48 -10.49 11.56 -0.29
C ARG A 48 -11.68 10.83 -0.91
N HIS A 49 -12.71 11.60 -1.28
CA HIS A 49 -13.95 11.07 -1.88
C HIS A 49 -14.18 11.57 -3.31
N ASP A 50 -13.31 12.44 -3.81
CA ASP A 50 -13.39 13.06 -5.15
C ASP A 50 -12.51 12.36 -6.19
N VAL A 51 -11.78 11.33 -5.78
CA VAL A 51 -10.88 10.53 -6.61
C VAL A 51 -10.95 9.07 -6.14
N GLU A 52 -10.90 8.12 -7.07
CA GLU A 52 -10.72 6.72 -6.70
C GLU A 52 -9.23 6.49 -6.37
N GLU A 53 -8.99 6.00 -5.17
CA GLU A 53 -7.66 5.77 -4.64
C GLU A 53 -7.61 4.47 -3.86
N GLY A 54 -6.42 4.01 -3.51
CA GLY A 54 -6.29 2.82 -2.68
C GLY A 54 -4.89 2.27 -2.61
N LEU A 55 -4.80 0.99 -2.23
CA LEU A 55 -3.55 0.27 -2.08
C LEU A 55 -3.46 -0.88 -3.07
N VAL A 56 -2.25 -1.10 -3.58
CA VAL A 56 -1.89 -2.29 -4.33
C VAL A 56 -0.95 -3.13 -3.48
N LEU A 57 -1.24 -4.42 -3.42
CA LEU A 57 -0.39 -5.44 -2.81
C LEU A 57 0.11 -6.36 -3.90
N GLN A 58 1.40 -6.70 -3.85
CA GLN A 58 1.99 -7.67 -4.74
C GLN A 58 3.02 -8.52 -4.00
N THR A 59 3.04 -9.81 -4.28
CA THR A 59 4.03 -10.75 -3.75
C THR A 59 4.92 -11.29 -4.86
N ASN A 60 6.12 -11.75 -4.49
CA ASN A 60 7.09 -12.33 -5.43
C ASN A 60 7.10 -13.88 -5.43
N GLY A 61 5.96 -14.53 -5.25
CA GLY A 61 5.87 -16.00 -5.28
C GLY A 61 4.83 -16.62 -4.35
N ALA A 62 4.23 -15.83 -3.46
CA ALA A 62 3.08 -16.24 -2.66
C ALA A 62 1.76 -15.90 -3.36
N SER A 63 0.68 -16.59 -3.00
CA SER A 63 -0.68 -16.22 -3.40
C SER A 63 -1.33 -15.31 -2.37
N LEU A 64 -2.01 -14.27 -2.86
CA LEU A 64 -2.88 -13.38 -2.11
C LEU A 64 -4.33 -13.83 -2.27
N THR A 65 -5.04 -14.03 -1.16
CA THR A 65 -6.46 -14.35 -1.15
C THR A 65 -7.18 -13.43 -0.17
N PRO A 66 -8.01 -12.48 -0.65
CA PRO A 66 -8.87 -11.69 0.21
C PRO A 66 -9.82 -12.59 1.00
N ILE A 67 -9.93 -12.34 2.30
CA ILE A 67 -10.88 -13.00 3.20
C ILE A 67 -12.09 -12.07 3.31
N THR A 68 -13.20 -12.41 2.65
CA THR A 68 -14.46 -11.68 2.80
C THR A 68 -15.28 -12.29 3.95
N ALA A 69 -15.81 -11.44 4.84
CA ALA A 69 -16.66 -11.87 5.95
C ALA A 69 -17.97 -12.54 5.51
N ASP A 70 -18.45 -12.24 4.30
CA ASP A 70 -19.61 -12.91 3.72
C ASP A 70 -19.18 -14.13 2.89
N ALA A 71 -19.56 -15.30 3.40
CA ALA A 71 -19.15 -16.62 2.94
C ALA A 71 -19.76 -16.99 1.58
N ALA A 72 -19.17 -16.45 0.51
CA ALA A 72 -19.08 -17.10 -0.79
C ALA A 72 -17.60 -17.04 -1.20
N THR A 73 -16.81 -17.92 -0.57
CA THR A 73 -15.35 -18.02 -0.70
C THR A 73 -14.90 -17.71 -2.12
N THR A 74 -14.34 -16.53 -2.32
CA THR A 74 -13.61 -16.24 -3.55
C THR A 74 -12.30 -17.03 -3.43
N SER A 75 -12.27 -18.27 -3.91
CA SER A 75 -11.06 -19.11 -3.97
C SER A 75 -10.03 -18.56 -5.00
N ALA A 76 -10.18 -17.30 -5.41
CA ALA A 76 -9.30 -16.67 -6.35
C ALA A 76 -8.02 -16.26 -5.62
N THR A 77 -6.91 -16.85 -6.05
CA THR A 77 -5.57 -16.51 -5.64
C THR A 77 -4.95 -15.57 -6.66
N PHE A 78 -4.37 -14.48 -6.19
CA PHE A 78 -3.73 -13.48 -7.05
C PHE A 78 -2.25 -13.33 -6.68
N SER A 79 -1.42 -12.91 -7.61
CA SER A 79 -0.08 -12.40 -7.30
C SER A 79 -0.08 -10.90 -6.99
N ARG A 80 -1.17 -10.21 -7.36
CA ARG A 80 -1.39 -8.78 -7.16
C ARG A 80 -2.87 -8.51 -6.88
N VAL A 81 -3.14 -7.70 -5.85
CA VAL A 81 -4.50 -7.27 -5.46
C VAL A 81 -4.51 -5.75 -5.42
N GLU A 82 -5.54 -5.14 -5.99
CA GLU A 82 -5.82 -3.69 -5.89
C GLU A 82 -7.05 -3.52 -5.00
N LEU A 83 -6.92 -2.71 -3.96
CA LEU A 83 -7.98 -2.42 -2.99
C LEU A 83 -8.30 -0.93 -3.06
N ALA A 84 -9.45 -0.57 -3.62
CA ALA A 84 -9.90 0.82 -3.59
C ALA A 84 -10.43 1.19 -2.20
N ALA A 85 -10.11 2.41 -1.75
CA ALA A 85 -10.45 2.96 -0.44
C ALA A 85 -11.95 2.96 -0.15
N ASP A 86 -12.78 3.17 -1.18
CA ASP A 86 -14.24 3.12 -1.04
C ASP A 86 -14.77 1.74 -0.59
N PHE A 87 -14.01 0.67 -0.84
CA PHE A 87 -14.34 -0.69 -0.37
C PHE A 87 -13.68 -1.03 0.98
N LEU A 88 -12.88 -0.13 1.56
CA LEU A 88 -12.10 -0.33 2.79
C LEU A 88 -12.77 0.29 4.04
N LEU A 89 -14.10 0.48 4.02
CA LEU A 89 -14.86 0.97 5.18
C LEU A 89 -14.86 -0.02 6.37
N GLU A 90 -14.55 -1.28 6.11
CA GLU A 90 -14.27 -2.31 7.09
C GLU A 90 -12.85 -2.87 6.87
N PRO A 91 -12.17 -3.39 7.92
CA PRO A 91 -10.88 -4.04 7.76
C PRO A 91 -10.95 -5.14 6.69
N ILE A 92 -10.01 -5.12 5.74
CA ILE A 92 -9.83 -6.20 4.78
C ILE A 92 -8.66 -7.06 5.23
N GLU A 93 -8.93 -8.35 5.41
CA GLU A 93 -7.89 -9.35 5.65
C GLU A 93 -7.50 -10.02 4.35
N ILE A 94 -6.20 -10.22 4.15
CA ILE A 94 -5.63 -10.93 3.01
C ILE A 94 -4.75 -12.04 3.53
N ASN A 95 -5.09 -13.27 3.18
CA ASN A 95 -4.22 -14.41 3.41
C ASN A 95 -3.09 -14.41 2.37
N VAL A 96 -1.86 -14.46 2.87
CA VAL A 96 -0.65 -14.66 2.08
C VAL A 96 -0.20 -16.10 2.28
N ALA A 97 -0.45 -16.94 1.27
CA ALA A 97 -0.10 -18.35 1.29
C ALA A 97 1.11 -18.66 0.41
N GLY A 98 2.02 -19.49 0.90
CA GLY A 98 3.22 -19.93 0.21
C GLY A 98 4.09 -20.82 1.09
N ASP A 99 5.09 -21.46 0.49
CA ASP A 99 5.97 -22.41 1.20
C ASP A 99 7.36 -21.82 1.51
N THR A 100 7.61 -20.59 1.07
CA THR A 100 8.90 -19.91 1.17
C THR A 100 8.74 -18.47 1.56
N ARG A 101 9.75 -17.93 2.24
CA ARG A 101 9.86 -16.50 2.52
C ARG A 101 9.62 -15.68 1.25
N THR A 102 8.69 -14.73 1.32
CA THR A 102 8.25 -13.91 0.17
C THR A 102 8.41 -12.43 0.50
N LEU A 103 8.61 -11.62 -0.53
CA LEU A 103 8.56 -10.17 -0.44
C LEU A 103 7.14 -9.71 -0.74
N LEU A 104 6.53 -8.99 0.20
CA LEU A 104 5.31 -8.23 -0.02
C LEU A 104 5.67 -6.78 -0.31
N SER A 105 5.27 -6.30 -1.48
CA SER A 105 5.38 -4.90 -1.89
C SER A 105 3.98 -4.25 -1.80
N LEU A 106 3.92 -3.07 -1.19
CA LEU A 106 2.71 -2.25 -1.08
C LEU A 106 2.96 -0.85 -1.68
N TRP A 107 2.02 -0.34 -2.47
CA TRP A 107 2.05 1.06 -2.91
C TRP A 107 0.64 1.62 -3.09
N ASN A 108 0.50 2.95 -3.00
CA ASN A 108 -0.78 3.60 -3.24
C ASN A 108 -1.02 3.88 -4.72
N PHE A 109 -2.30 3.90 -5.12
CA PHE A 109 -2.74 4.26 -6.46
C PHE A 109 -3.82 5.33 -6.46
N TRP A 110 -3.99 5.97 -7.63
CA TRP A 110 -4.98 7.02 -7.90
C TRP A 110 -5.52 6.83 -9.32
N ARG A 111 -6.82 7.10 -9.51
CA ARG A 111 -7.49 7.10 -10.80
C ARG A 111 -8.20 8.44 -11.01
N TRP A 112 -7.78 9.17 -12.05
CA TRP A 112 -8.44 10.39 -12.53
C TRP A 112 -8.88 10.16 -13.98
N ASP A 113 -10.08 10.60 -14.35
CA ASP A 113 -10.61 10.54 -15.72
C ASP A 113 -10.49 9.14 -16.39
N ASP A 114 -10.81 8.06 -15.65
CA ASP A 114 -10.69 6.66 -16.08
C ASP A 114 -9.26 6.21 -16.48
N ALA A 115 -8.23 7.01 -16.17
CA ALA A 115 -6.83 6.66 -16.38
C ALA A 115 -6.17 6.22 -15.07
N ASP A 116 -5.51 5.06 -15.08
CA ASP A 116 -4.66 4.61 -13.99
C ASP A 116 -3.44 5.52 -13.85
N HIS A 117 -3.39 6.31 -12.77
CA HIS A 117 -2.18 7.04 -12.37
C HIS A 117 -1.32 6.22 -11.37
N ALA A 118 -1.60 4.92 -11.30
CA ALA A 118 -1.03 3.89 -10.44
C ALA A 118 0.38 3.41 -10.86
N TRP A 119 1.33 4.32 -11.09
CA TRP A 119 2.73 3.93 -11.35
C TRP A 119 3.62 4.22 -10.15
N THR A 120 4.43 3.24 -9.79
CA THR A 120 5.48 3.39 -8.78
C THR A 120 6.34 4.61 -9.13
N GLY A 121 6.38 5.54 -8.18
CA GLY A 121 7.11 6.79 -8.30
C GLY A 121 6.25 8.01 -8.62
N ASN A 122 5.00 7.89 -9.08
CA ASN A 122 4.14 9.08 -9.23
C ASN A 122 3.56 9.55 -7.88
N SER A 123 3.27 8.59 -7.01
CA SER A 123 2.82 8.78 -5.63
C SER A 123 3.97 8.57 -4.64
N GLY A 124 3.72 8.87 -3.36
CA GLY A 124 4.68 8.61 -2.29
C GLY A 124 4.03 8.18 -0.99
N ILE A 125 4.81 7.49 -0.18
CA ILE A 125 4.42 6.93 1.12
C ILE A 125 5.42 7.37 2.17
N VAL A 126 4.93 7.87 3.29
CA VAL A 126 5.69 7.94 4.53
C VAL A 126 5.20 6.80 5.41
N ALA A 127 6.12 5.91 5.80
CA ALA A 127 5.81 4.75 6.63
C ALA A 127 6.19 5.04 8.09
N GLU A 128 5.23 4.90 8.99
CA GLU A 128 5.40 5.05 10.43
C GLU A 128 5.18 3.71 11.11
N GLU A 129 6.22 3.16 11.76
CA GLU A 129 6.07 1.94 12.56
C GLU A 129 5.21 2.21 13.80
N LEU A 130 4.21 1.36 14.02
CA LEU A 130 3.33 1.42 15.17
C LEU A 130 3.59 0.24 16.11
N PRO A 131 3.24 0.35 17.41
CA PRO A 131 3.20 -0.82 18.28
C PRO A 131 2.27 -1.89 17.72
N ALA A 132 2.82 -3.09 17.50
CA ALA A 132 2.05 -4.24 17.07
C ALA A 132 1.14 -4.73 18.22
N PRO A 133 -0.14 -5.04 17.95
CA PRO A 133 -1.00 -5.68 18.93
C PRO A 133 -0.48 -7.08 19.28
N GLU A 134 -0.98 -7.65 20.38
CA GLU A 134 -0.60 -9.01 20.79
C GLU A 134 -0.90 -10.02 19.66
N GLY A 135 0.10 -10.84 19.33
CA GLY A 135 0.01 -11.82 18.25
C GLY A 135 0.38 -11.30 16.86
N ALA A 136 0.44 -9.98 16.63
CA ALA A 136 0.92 -9.43 15.38
C ALA A 136 2.46 -9.34 15.33
N LEU A 137 3.01 -9.50 14.14
CA LEU A 137 4.45 -9.41 13.86
C LEU A 137 4.86 -7.97 13.56
N HIS A 138 4.06 -7.27 12.75
CA HIS A 138 4.34 -5.89 12.34
C HIS A 138 3.06 -5.07 12.28
N ARG A 139 3.18 -3.78 12.53
CA ARG A 139 2.12 -2.81 12.28
C ARG A 139 2.72 -1.51 11.78
N VAL A 140 2.24 -1.03 10.64
CA VAL A 140 2.75 0.18 10.00
C VAL A 140 1.59 1.06 9.57
N ARG A 141 1.70 2.36 9.81
CA ARG A 141 0.83 3.37 9.20
C ARG A 141 1.49 3.93 7.96
N MET A 142 0.76 3.93 6.86
CA MET A 142 1.17 4.44 5.56
C MET A 142 0.43 5.76 5.32
N TRP A 143 1.19 6.84 5.31
CA TRP A 143 0.74 8.19 5.00
C TRP A 143 1.01 8.44 3.51
N CYS A 144 -0.04 8.51 2.71
CA CYS A 144 0.03 8.47 1.25
C CYS A 144 -0.19 9.85 0.63
N SER A 145 0.60 10.12 -0.41
CA SER A 145 0.50 11.31 -1.26
C SER A 145 0.20 10.92 -2.70
N ASP A 146 -0.60 11.74 -3.38
CA ASP A 146 -0.80 11.65 -4.83
C ASP A 146 0.39 12.19 -5.66
N GLY A 147 1.34 12.86 -4.98
CA GLY A 147 2.58 13.37 -5.56
C GLY A 147 2.44 14.55 -6.51
N LEU A 148 1.23 15.14 -6.61
CA LEU A 148 0.96 16.33 -7.39
C LEU A 148 1.34 17.60 -6.61
N GLY A 149 1.91 18.57 -7.32
CA GLY A 149 2.23 19.87 -6.72
C GLY A 149 3.26 19.80 -5.58
N ASN A 150 2.88 20.26 -4.40
CA ASN A 150 3.66 20.11 -3.17
C ASN A 150 3.06 18.94 -2.38
N PRO A 151 3.76 17.79 -2.29
CA PRO A 151 3.16 16.58 -1.74
C PRO A 151 2.80 16.79 -0.27
N THR A 152 1.53 16.56 0.05
CA THR A 152 1.05 16.34 1.41
C THR A 152 0.85 14.84 1.60
N PHE A 153 1.06 14.34 2.81
CA PHE A 153 0.98 12.91 3.13
C PHE A 153 -0.28 12.61 3.94
N ASP A 154 -1.38 13.26 3.58
CA ASP A 154 -2.68 13.16 4.22
C ASP A 154 -3.79 12.91 3.19
N ASP A 155 -3.46 12.63 1.93
CA ASP A 155 -4.48 12.32 0.92
C ASP A 155 -5.16 10.98 1.27
N MET A 156 -4.36 9.96 1.65
CA MET A 156 -4.86 8.72 2.26
C MET A 156 -3.97 8.26 3.40
N VAL A 157 -4.58 7.70 4.44
CA VAL A 157 -3.90 7.09 5.57
C VAL A 157 -4.44 5.68 5.74
N ALA A 158 -3.54 4.70 5.68
CA ALA A 158 -3.89 3.30 5.88
C ALA A 158 -2.98 2.67 6.95
N VAL A 159 -3.54 1.76 7.73
CA VAL A 159 -2.81 0.94 8.69
C VAL A 159 -2.78 -0.47 8.17
N VAL A 160 -1.58 -1.04 8.12
CA VAL A 160 -1.32 -2.42 7.71
C VAL A 160 -0.80 -3.18 8.92
N THR A 161 -1.55 -4.20 9.34
CA THR A 161 -1.17 -5.12 10.42
C THR A 161 -0.83 -6.47 9.81
N ILE A 162 0.30 -7.05 10.21
CA ILE A 162 0.80 -8.33 9.70
C ILE A 162 0.91 -9.28 10.87
N GLY A 163 0.26 -10.44 10.76
CA GLY A 163 0.23 -11.45 11.80
C GLY A 163 0.25 -12.87 11.24
N PRO A 164 0.40 -13.89 12.11
CA PRO A 164 0.23 -15.28 11.69
C PRO A 164 -1.18 -15.50 11.12
N ALA A 165 -1.29 -16.41 10.16
CA ALA A 165 -2.56 -16.86 9.61
C ALA A 165 -3.34 -17.78 10.54
#